data_AF-A0A377U1Y0-F1
#
_entry.id   AF-A0A377U1Y0-F1
#
_cell.length_a   1.000
_cell.length_b   1.000
_cell.length_c   1.000
_cell.angle_alpha   90.00
_cell.angle_beta   90.00
_cell.angle_gamma   90.00
#
_symmetry.space_group_name_H-M   'P 1'
#
loop_
_entity.id
_entity.type
_entity.pdbx_description
1 polymer ?
#
loop_
_entity_poly.entity_id
_entity_poly.type
_entity_poly.pdbx_seq_one_letter_code
_entity_poly.pdbx_strand_id
1 'polypeptide(L)'
;MAVQGFPARVGAVESYPEVDIVINELSRQGVTGVHLMPLMLVAGDHAINDMASDEDDSWKTRFNAAGIPATPWLNGLGENPAVRAMFVAHLQQALNDTMEKAA
;
A
#
# COMPACT_ATOMS: atom_id res chain seq x y z
N MET A 1 -4.14 7.70 11.78
CA MET A 1 -5.58 7.51 11.44
C MET A 1 -5.79 6.03 11.18
N ALA A 2 -6.17 5.27 12.20
CA ALA A 2 -6.61 3.88 12.01
C ALA A 2 -8.14 3.92 11.89
N VAL A 3 -8.67 3.45 10.77
CA VAL A 3 -10.08 3.04 10.70
C VAL A 3 -10.21 1.87 11.69
N GLN A 4 -11.13 1.99 12.66
CA GLN A 4 -11.22 1.07 13.81
C GLN A 4 -11.18 -0.40 13.38
N GLY A 5 -10.18 -1.14 13.88
CA GLY A 5 -10.08 -2.60 13.71
C GLY A 5 -9.66 -3.10 12.32
N PHE A 6 -9.34 -2.23 11.36
CA PHE A 6 -8.89 -2.71 10.05
C PHE A 6 -7.48 -3.33 10.15
N PRO A 7 -7.28 -4.58 9.65
CA PRO A 7 -6.02 -5.32 9.82
C PRO A 7 -4.95 -4.92 8.80
N ALA A 8 -4.75 -3.63 8.56
CA ALA A 8 -3.69 -3.12 7.71
C ALA A 8 -3.11 -1.81 8.23
N ARG A 9 -1.92 -1.48 7.73
CA ARG A 9 -1.25 -0.18 7.90
C ARG A 9 -0.81 0.35 6.55
N VAL A 10 -0.66 1.67 6.47
CA VAL A 10 -0.19 2.36 5.28
C VAL A 10 1.05 3.14 5.68
N GLY A 11 2.08 3.08 4.85
CA GLY A 11 3.23 3.97 4.89
C GLY A 11 3.64 4.35 3.47
N ALA A 12 4.66 5.20 3.36
CA ALA A 12 5.18 5.67 2.10
C ALA A 12 6.71 5.62 2.08
N VAL A 13 7.29 5.36 0.90
CA VAL A 13 8.74 5.28 0.72
C VAL A 13 9.40 6.65 0.89
N GLU A 14 8.87 7.65 0.19
CA GLU A 14 9.46 9.01 0.13
C GLU A 14 8.68 10.03 0.96
N SER A 15 7.78 9.58 1.85
CA SER A 15 6.97 10.49 2.66
C SER A 15 6.45 9.83 3.95
N TYR A 16 5.52 10.50 4.61
CA TYR A 16 5.00 10.10 5.91
C TYR A 16 3.72 9.25 5.80
N PRO A 17 3.52 8.23 6.66
CA PRO A 17 4.47 7.73 7.64
C PRO A 17 5.53 6.83 6.99
N GLU A 18 6.77 6.98 7.44
CA GLU A 18 7.88 6.12 7.05
C GLU A 18 7.75 4.73 7.65
N VAL A 19 8.44 3.75 7.07
CA VAL A 19 8.33 2.33 7.47
C VAL A 19 8.70 2.06 8.93
N ASP A 20 9.67 2.78 9.50
CA ASP A 20 10.06 2.58 10.91
C ASP A 20 8.93 2.93 11.88
N ILE A 21 8.09 3.91 11.54
CA ILE A 21 6.92 4.25 12.36
C ILE A 21 5.94 3.08 12.34
N VAL A 22 5.72 2.49 11.17
CA VAL A 22 4.83 1.35 10.97
C VAL A 22 5.37 0.10 11.69
N ILE A 23 6.67 -0.21 11.54
CA ILE A 23 7.33 -1.32 12.24
C ILE A 23 7.19 -1.17 13.75
N ASN A 24 7.55 -0.01 14.30
CA ASN A 24 7.46 0.24 15.74
C ASN A 24 6.03 0.08 16.28
N GLU A 25 5.03 0.51 15.52
CA GLU A 25 3.62 0.34 15.88
C GLU A 25 3.23 -1.15 15.93
N LEU A 26 3.60 -1.90 14.90
CA LEU A 26 3.26 -3.33 14.77
C LEU A 26 4.01 -4.19 15.80
N SER A 27 5.28 -3.88 16.08
CA SER A 27 6.05 -4.55 17.15
C SER A 27 5.39 -4.37 18.52
N ARG A 28 4.91 -3.17 18.85
CA ARG A 28 4.18 -2.90 20.12
C ARG A 28 2.86 -3.66 20.21
N GLN A 29 2.26 -3.98 19.07
CA GLN A 29 1.03 -4.77 18.99
C GLN A 29 1.29 -6.28 19.00
N GLY A 30 2.55 -6.72 19.03
CA GLY A 30 2.91 -8.14 19.01
C GLY A 30 2.61 -8.84 17.69
N VAL A 31 2.60 -8.11 16.57
CA VAL A 31 2.38 -8.68 15.24
C VAL A 31 3.56 -9.58 14.87
N THR A 32 3.25 -10.81 14.45
CA THR A 32 4.25 -11.87 14.22
C THR A 32 4.61 -12.08 12.76
N GLY A 33 4.04 -11.30 11.84
CA GLY A 33 4.30 -11.38 10.41
C GLY A 33 3.44 -10.41 9.62
N VAL A 34 3.91 -10.01 8.44
CA VAL A 34 3.22 -9.04 7.58
C VAL A 34 3.23 -9.43 6.11
N HIS A 35 2.24 -8.95 5.38
CA HIS A 35 2.23 -8.95 3.92
C HIS A 35 2.48 -7.52 3.42
N LEU A 36 3.49 -7.34 2.57
CA LEU A 36 3.80 -6.06 1.96
C LEU A 36 3.12 -5.99 0.59
N MET A 37 2.22 -5.02 0.41
CA MET A 37 1.46 -4.81 -0.82
C MET A 37 1.61 -3.35 -1.28
N PRO A 38 1.88 -3.09 -2.57
CA PRO A 38 2.00 -1.74 -3.08
C PRO A 38 0.64 -1.03 -3.05
N LEU A 39 0.60 0.15 -2.42
CA LEU A 39 -0.53 1.08 -2.60
C LEU A 39 -0.29 1.98 -3.82
N MET A 40 0.08 1.36 -4.94
CA MET A 40 0.43 2.01 -6.22
C MET A 40 -0.30 1.31 -7.36
N LEU A 41 -0.62 2.03 -8.43
CA LEU A 41 -1.40 1.46 -9.55
C LEU A 41 -0.68 0.27 -10.21
N VAL A 42 0.64 0.37 -10.34
CA VAL A 42 1.54 -0.67 -10.90
C VAL A 42 2.60 -1.04 -9.87
N ALA A 43 3.10 -2.28 -9.93
CA ALA A 43 4.26 -2.71 -9.15
C ALA A 43 5.56 -2.36 -9.90
N GLY A 44 5.93 -1.08 -9.87
CA GLY A 44 7.14 -0.54 -10.50
C GLY A 44 8.37 -0.57 -9.60
N ASP A 45 9.34 0.31 -9.87
CA ASP A 45 10.64 0.35 -9.21
C ASP A 45 10.53 0.39 -7.67
N HIS A 46 9.69 1.28 -7.13
CA HIS A 46 9.46 1.36 -5.69
C HIS A 46 8.91 0.06 -5.06
N ALA A 47 8.07 -0.68 -5.79
CA ALA A 47 7.54 -1.94 -5.29
C ALA A 47 8.61 -3.05 -5.31
N ILE A 48 9.46 -3.06 -6.34
CA ILE A 48 10.44 -4.11 -6.57
C ILE A 48 11.66 -3.88 -5.68
N ASN A 49 12.24 -2.68 -5.71
CA ASN A 49 13.50 -2.36 -5.04
C ASN A 49 13.25 -1.96 -3.58
N ASP A 50 12.51 -0.87 -3.36
CA ASP A 50 12.38 -0.28 -2.02
C ASP A 50 11.51 -1.13 -1.09
N MET A 51 10.54 -1.88 -1.62
CA MET A 51 9.63 -2.67 -0.79
C MET A 51 10.06 -4.14 -0.65
N ALA A 52 10.52 -4.78 -1.73
CA ALA A 52 10.60 -6.24 -1.82
C ALA A 52 12.00 -6.83 -2.07
N SER A 53 13.01 -6.00 -2.38
CA SER A 53 14.36 -6.50 -2.69
C SER A 53 15.05 -7.14 -1.49
N ASP A 54 16.23 -7.70 -1.71
CA ASP A 54 17.11 -8.22 -0.65
C ASP A 54 18.08 -7.14 -0.12
N GLU A 55 17.92 -5.87 -0.52
CA GLU A 55 18.76 -4.77 -0.03
C GLU A 55 18.41 -4.41 1.42
N ASP A 56 19.40 -3.92 2.17
CA ASP A 56 19.31 -3.68 3.62
C ASP A 56 18.25 -2.61 3.98
N ASP A 57 18.05 -1.63 3.11
CA ASP A 57 17.10 -0.53 3.27
C ASP A 57 15.70 -0.85 2.75
N SER A 58 15.53 -1.98 2.06
CA SER A 58 14.21 -2.43 1.61
C SER A 58 13.28 -2.69 2.80
N TRP A 59 11.99 -2.47 2.60
CA TRP A 59 10.99 -2.69 3.65
C TRP A 59 11.01 -4.14 4.12
N LYS A 60 11.13 -5.10 3.20
CA LYS A 60 11.23 -6.53 3.52
C LYS A 60 12.37 -6.79 4.51
N THR A 61 13.58 -6.30 4.21
CA THR A 61 14.74 -6.51 5.09
C THR A 61 14.58 -5.81 6.43
N ARG A 62 14.04 -4.59 6.46
CA ARG A 62 13.78 -3.84 7.70
C ARG A 62 12.76 -4.52 8.62
N PHE A 63 11.66 -5.03 8.07
CA PHE A 63 10.69 -5.82 8.83
C PHE A 63 11.31 -7.11 9.39
N ASN A 64 12.08 -7.84 8.56
CA ASN A 64 12.76 -9.05 8.98
C ASN A 64 13.78 -8.78 10.10
N ALA A 65 14.55 -7.69 10.01
CA ALA A 65 15.50 -7.26 11.03
C ALA A 65 14.83 -6.90 12.36
N ALA A 66 13.59 -6.41 12.32
CA ALA A 66 12.75 -6.17 13.50
C ALA A 66 12.10 -7.44 14.07
N GLY A 67 12.40 -8.62 13.51
CA GLY A 67 11.82 -9.90 13.95
C GLY A 67 10.40 -10.14 13.48
N ILE A 68 9.93 -9.40 12.47
CA ILE A 68 8.60 -9.54 11.88
C ILE A 68 8.77 -10.04 10.43
N PRO A 69 8.62 -11.35 10.16
CA PRO A 69 8.72 -11.89 8.81
C PRO A 69 7.81 -11.18 7.82
N ALA A 70 8.38 -10.67 6.72
CA ALA A 70 7.66 -9.96 5.68
C ALA A 70 7.57 -10.78 4.39
N THR A 71 6.35 -10.94 3.86
CA THR A 71 6.09 -11.57 2.57
C THR A 71 5.64 -10.51 1.55
N PRO A 72 6.45 -10.18 0.52
CA PRO A 72 6.07 -9.21 -0.49
C PRO A 72 5.09 -9.78 -1.53
N TRP A 73 4.17 -8.94 -1.99
CA TRP A 73 3.22 -9.21 -3.07
C TRP A 73 3.38 -8.15 -4.16
N LEU A 74 3.96 -8.51 -5.30
CA LEU A 74 4.28 -7.57 -6.38
C LEU A 74 3.12 -7.41 -7.38
N ASN A 75 1.92 -7.13 -6.85
CA ASN A 75 0.74 -6.83 -7.65
C ASN A 75 0.35 -5.36 -7.47
N GLY A 76 0.18 -4.64 -8.56
CA GLY A 76 -0.32 -3.27 -8.53
C GLY A 76 -1.82 -3.22 -8.23
N LEU A 77 -2.30 -2.10 -7.70
CA LEU A 77 -3.74 -1.91 -7.44
C LEU A 77 -4.59 -2.05 -8.72
N GLY A 78 -4.05 -1.81 -9.91
CA GLY A 78 -4.75 -1.99 -11.19
C GLY A 78 -5.17 -3.44 -11.47
N GLU A 79 -4.55 -4.41 -10.80
CA GLU A 79 -4.90 -5.82 -10.93
C GLU A 79 -6.15 -6.17 -10.09
N ASN A 80 -6.47 -5.38 -9.07
CA ASN A 80 -7.65 -5.57 -8.22
C ASN A 80 -8.94 -5.11 -8.94
N PRO A 81 -9.90 -6.01 -9.24
CA PRO A 81 -11.14 -5.64 -9.92
C PRO A 81 -11.97 -4.58 -9.19
N ALA A 82 -11.94 -4.55 -7.86
CA ALA A 82 -12.66 -3.54 -7.07
C ALA A 82 -12.04 -2.16 -7.24
N VAL A 83 -10.71 -2.06 -7.33
CA VAL A 83 -10.02 -0.79 -7.62
C VAL A 83 -10.32 -0.34 -9.06
N ARG A 84 -10.29 -1.26 -10.03
CA ARG A 84 -10.68 -0.94 -11.40
C ARG A 84 -12.11 -0.40 -11.47
N ALA A 85 -13.04 -0.99 -10.72
CA ALA A 85 -14.42 -0.53 -10.65
C ALA A 85 -14.52 0.90 -10.07
N MET A 86 -13.70 1.27 -9.09
CA MET A 86 -13.64 2.64 -8.57
C MET A 86 -13.21 3.65 -9.66
N PHE A 87 -12.19 3.33 -10.47
CA PHE A 87 -11.79 4.19 -11.59
C PHE A 87 -12.91 4.33 -12.64
N VAL A 88 -13.62 3.24 -12.97
CA VAL A 88 -14.78 3.29 -13.88
C VAL A 88 -15.90 4.15 -13.29
N ALA A 89 -16.20 4.02 -12.00
CA ALA A 89 -17.21 4.82 -11.32
C ALA A 89 -16.87 6.31 -11.33
N HIS A 90 -15.61 6.69 -11.06
CA HIS A 90 -15.16 8.08 -11.14
C HIS A 90 -15.30 8.65 -12.57
N LEU A 91 -15.00 7.84 -13.60
CA LEU A 91 -15.21 8.25 -15.00
C LEU A 91 -16.69 8.50 -15.29
N GLN A 92 -17.56 7.58 -14.88
CA GLN A 92 -19.01 7.73 -15.05
C GLN A 92 -19.55 8.98 -14.36
N GLN A 93 -19.09 9.27 -13.15
CA GLN A 93 -19.44 10.49 -12.42
C GLN A 93 -19.03 11.75 -13.20
N ALA A 94 -17.78 11.82 -13.67
CA ALA A 94 -17.29 12.98 -14.42
C ALA A 94 -18.05 13.21 -15.73
N LEU A 95 -18.45 12.14 -16.43
CA LEU A 95 -19.26 12.22 -17.65
C LEU A 95 -20.66 12.77 -17.35
N ASN A 96 -21.31 12.29 -16.29
CA ASN A 96 -22.63 12.75 -15.89
C ASN A 96 -22.62 14.23 -15.47
N ASP A 97 -21.65 14.65 -14.66
CA ASP A 97 -21.48 16.04 -14.23
C ASP A 97 -21.29 17.00 -15.42
N THR A 98 -20.61 16.52 -16.47
CA THR A 98 -20.38 17.31 -17.69
C THR A 98 -21.67 17.44 -18.52
N MET A 99 -22.48 16.38 -18.58
CA MET A 99 -23.77 16.39 -19.28
C MET A 99 -24.80 17.29 -18.59
N GLU A 100 -24.83 17.33 -17.25
CA GLU A 100 -25.70 18.25 -16.49
C GLU A 100 -25.33 19.72 -16.69
N LYS A 101 -24.03 20.03 -16.80
CA LYS A 101 -23.57 21.41 -17.08
C LYS A 101 -23.84 21.88 -18.51
N ALA A 102 -24.04 20.95 -19.44
CA ALA A 102 -24.29 21.25 -20.85
C ALA A 102 -25.78 21.36 -21.20
N ALA A 103 -26.68 20.96 -20.27
CA ALA A 103 -28.13 21.03 -20.39
C ALA A 103 -28.68 22.33 -19.77
#